data_AF-A0A255ZC36-F1
#
_entry.id   AF-A0A255ZC36-F1
#
_cell.length_a   1.000
_cell.length_b   1.000
_cell.length_c   1.000
_cell.angle_alpha   90.00
_cell.angle_beta   90.00
_cell.angle_gamma   90.00
#
_symmetry.space_group_name_H-M   'P 1'
#
loop_
_entity.id
_entity.type
_entity.pdbx_description
1 polymer ?
#
loop_
_entity_poly.entity_id
_entity_poly.type
_entity_poly.pdbx_seq_one_letter_code
_entity_poly.pdbx_strand_id
1 'polypeptide(L)'
;MLERLINLLDLPDADYWADVGSCDARALIDLSPAMLLSQIRHQWQSWPVMRQVHLAYILGESSISIEKEILIEMVESGNSSVAVSAREALRSIRSNET
;
A
#
# COMPACT_ATOMS: atom_id res chain seq x y z
N MET A 1 3.91 -15.52 -1.40
CA MET A 1 4.11 -14.31 -0.56
C MET A 1 3.10 -13.24 -0.94
N LEU A 2 2.99 -12.89 -2.23
CA LEU A 2 1.96 -11.99 -2.73
C LEU A 2 0.52 -12.42 -2.39
N GLU A 3 0.18 -13.70 -2.54
CA GLU A 3 -1.16 -14.20 -2.17
C GLU A 3 -1.50 -13.98 -0.69
N ARG A 4 -0.49 -14.14 0.20
CA ARG A 4 -0.67 -13.89 1.63
C ARG A 4 -0.90 -12.40 1.89
N LEU A 5 -0.17 -11.52 1.19
CA LEU A 5 -0.40 -10.09 1.25
C LEU A 5 -1.81 -9.74 0.75
N ILE A 6 -2.22 -10.28 -0.38
CA ILE A 6 -3.57 -10.07 -0.95
C ILE A 6 -4.65 -10.45 0.07
N ASN A 7 -4.53 -11.60 0.74
CA ASN A 7 -5.48 -12.03 1.75
C ASN A 7 -5.58 -11.05 2.94
N LEU A 8 -4.46 -10.43 3.34
CA LEU A 8 -4.45 -9.41 4.40
C LEU A 8 -5.06 -8.09 3.91
N LEU A 9 -4.83 -7.71 2.65
CA LEU A 9 -5.41 -6.51 2.06
C LEU A 9 -6.92 -6.65 1.77
N ASP A 10 -7.43 -7.87 1.62
CA ASP A 10 -8.86 -8.14 1.39
C ASP A 10 -9.67 -8.26 2.69
N LEU A 11 -9.02 -8.18 3.85
CA LEU A 11 -9.74 -8.12 5.12
C LEU A 11 -10.66 -6.90 5.15
N PRO A 12 -11.85 -7.01 5.76
CA PRO A 12 -12.78 -5.89 5.84
C PRO A 12 -12.16 -4.69 6.57
N ASP A 13 -12.45 -3.49 6.08
CA ASP A 13 -12.03 -2.21 6.65
C ASP A 13 -12.80 -2.01 7.97
N ALA A 14 -12.12 -2.40 9.03
CA ALA A 14 -12.56 -2.39 10.42
C ALA A 14 -11.34 -2.08 11.29
N ASP A 15 -11.55 -1.62 12.51
CA ASP A 15 -10.46 -1.25 13.45
C ASP A 15 -9.35 -2.31 13.52
N TYR A 16 -9.73 -3.60 13.46
CA TYR A 16 -8.80 -4.72 13.45
C TYR A 16 -7.84 -4.75 12.25
N TRP A 17 -8.29 -4.34 11.05
CA TRP A 17 -7.43 -4.29 9.88
C TRP A 17 -6.36 -3.21 10.05
N ALA A 18 -6.78 -2.00 10.46
CA ALA A 18 -5.86 -0.90 10.69
C ALA A 18 -4.84 -1.21 11.80
N ASP A 19 -5.25 -1.90 12.87
CA ASP A 19 -4.38 -2.19 14.03
C ASP A 19 -3.46 -3.41 13.82
N VAL A 20 -3.95 -4.48 13.20
CA VAL A 20 -3.24 -5.77 13.11
C VAL A 20 -2.94 -6.16 11.68
N GLY A 21 -3.95 -6.10 10.79
CA GLY A 21 -3.80 -6.52 9.40
C GLY A 21 -2.79 -5.69 8.61
N SER A 22 -2.74 -4.38 8.85
CA SER A 22 -1.81 -3.44 8.23
C SER A 22 -0.35 -3.74 8.62
N CYS A 23 -0.10 -4.04 9.90
CA CYS A 23 1.21 -4.39 10.44
C CYS A 23 1.73 -5.69 9.82
N ASP A 24 0.90 -6.73 9.77
CA ASP A 24 1.27 -8.01 9.17
C ASP A 24 1.51 -7.87 7.65
N ALA A 25 0.71 -7.06 6.96
CA ALA A 25 0.86 -6.79 5.54
C ALA A 25 2.17 -6.04 5.25
N ARG A 26 2.49 -5.03 6.06
CA ARG A 26 3.75 -4.28 5.99
C ARG A 26 4.96 -5.18 6.23
N ALA A 27 4.91 -6.02 7.27
CA ALA A 27 5.97 -6.97 7.57
C ALA A 27 6.26 -7.93 6.41
N LEU A 28 5.24 -8.33 5.64
CA LEU A 28 5.46 -9.13 4.42
C LEU A 28 6.26 -8.36 3.37
N ILE A 29 5.97 -7.07 3.14
CA ILE A 29 6.73 -6.22 2.22
C ILE A 29 8.17 -6.09 2.70
N ASP A 30 8.39 -5.83 3.99
CA ASP A 30 9.73 -5.64 4.56
C ASP A 30 10.63 -6.88 4.49
N LEU A 31 10.05 -8.08 4.50
CA LEU A 31 10.80 -9.33 4.33
C LEU A 31 11.41 -9.49 2.94
N SER A 32 10.78 -8.93 1.90
CA SER A 32 11.28 -9.05 0.53
C SER A 32 10.82 -7.89 -0.37
N PRO A 33 11.26 -6.65 -0.09
CA PRO A 33 10.68 -5.45 -0.68
C PRO A 33 10.87 -5.41 -2.20
N ALA A 34 12.07 -5.69 -2.69
CA ALA A 34 12.35 -5.64 -4.13
C ALA A 34 11.47 -6.61 -4.95
N MET A 35 11.26 -7.83 -4.46
CA MET A 35 10.45 -8.83 -5.15
C MET A 35 8.97 -8.49 -5.08
N LEU A 36 8.45 -8.18 -3.88
CA LEU A 36 7.03 -7.92 -3.68
C LEU A 36 6.59 -6.62 -4.33
N LEU A 37 7.34 -5.52 -4.17
CA LEU A 37 6.99 -4.22 -4.74
C LEU A 37 7.00 -4.25 -6.27
N SER A 38 7.93 -5.02 -6.87
CA SER A 38 7.89 -5.30 -8.30
C SER A 38 6.58 -6.00 -8.68
N GLN A 39 6.19 -7.10 -8.01
CA GLN A 39 4.95 -7.81 -8.31
C GLN A 39 3.69 -6.94 -8.10
N ILE A 40 3.66 -6.14 -7.03
CA ILE A 40 2.59 -5.20 -6.70
C ILE A 40 2.43 -4.18 -7.83
N ARG A 41 3.53 -3.52 -8.25
CA ARG A 41 3.50 -2.50 -9.31
C ARG A 41 2.84 -3.00 -10.60
N HIS A 42 3.03 -4.27 -10.94
CA HIS A 42 2.47 -4.87 -12.16
C HIS A 42 0.99 -5.22 -12.06
N GLN A 43 0.42 -5.33 -10.85
CA GLN A 43 -0.91 -5.94 -10.65
C GLN A 43 -1.91 -5.03 -9.96
N TRP A 44 -1.47 -4.05 -9.16
CA TRP A 44 -2.35 -3.30 -8.26
C TRP A 44 -3.54 -2.64 -8.97
N GLN A 45 -3.34 -2.13 -10.19
CA GLN A 45 -4.39 -1.45 -10.96
C GLN A 45 -5.60 -2.34 -11.27
N SER A 46 -5.37 -3.66 -11.37
CA SER A 46 -6.42 -4.65 -11.65
C SER A 46 -7.16 -5.12 -10.40
N TRP A 47 -6.68 -4.75 -9.20
CA TRP A 47 -7.26 -5.22 -7.95
C TRP A 47 -8.55 -4.48 -7.59
N PRO A 48 -9.40 -5.05 -6.72
CA PRO A 48 -10.54 -4.34 -6.16
C PRO A 48 -10.12 -3.04 -5.47
N VAL A 49 -10.95 -2.01 -5.57
CA VAL A 49 -10.67 -0.65 -5.03
C VAL A 49 -10.23 -0.68 -3.56
N MET A 50 -10.90 -1.46 -2.73
CA MET A 50 -10.58 -1.60 -1.31
C MET A 50 -9.14 -2.10 -1.10
N ARG A 51 -8.73 -3.11 -1.86
CA ARG A 51 -7.37 -3.65 -1.81
C ARG A 51 -6.34 -2.60 -2.22
N GLN A 52 -6.67 -1.77 -3.21
CA GLN A 52 -5.81 -0.65 -3.62
C GLN A 52 -5.71 0.41 -2.52
N VAL A 53 -6.81 0.75 -1.84
CA VAL A 53 -6.79 1.69 -0.71
C VAL A 53 -5.92 1.15 0.43
N HIS A 54 -6.13 -0.11 0.82
CA HIS A 54 -5.33 -0.79 1.85
C HIS A 54 -3.85 -0.87 1.48
N LEU A 55 -3.55 -1.11 0.20
CA LEU A 55 -2.18 -1.07 -0.30
C LEU A 55 -1.58 0.33 -0.16
N ALA A 56 -2.29 1.39 -0.58
CA ALA A 56 -1.81 2.76 -0.49
C ALA A 56 -1.49 3.14 0.97
N TYR A 57 -2.32 2.73 1.91
CA TYR A 57 -2.11 2.94 3.35
C TYR A 57 -0.75 2.37 3.82
N ILE A 58 -0.44 1.11 3.51
CA ILE A 58 0.80 0.48 3.98
C ILE A 58 2.06 0.89 3.20
N LEU A 59 1.91 1.53 2.04
CA LEU A 59 3.03 2.02 1.22
C LEU A 59 3.57 3.40 1.65
N GLY A 60 3.04 3.99 2.72
CA GLY A 60 3.48 5.28 3.28
C GLY A 60 4.48 5.19 4.44
N GLU A 61 4.82 3.98 4.89
CA GLU A 61 5.58 3.73 6.12
C GLU A 61 7.11 3.74 5.91
N SER A 62 7.58 3.76 4.67
CA SER A 62 9.01 3.71 4.35
C SER A 62 9.45 4.79 3.36
N SER A 63 10.75 5.08 3.33
CA SER A 63 11.36 5.99 2.35
C SER A 63 11.83 5.29 1.07
N ILE A 64 11.48 4.01 0.87
CA ILE A 64 11.91 3.22 -0.29
C ILE A 64 11.33 3.83 -1.57
N SER A 65 12.18 4.14 -2.54
CA SER A 65 11.81 4.85 -3.77
C SER A 65 10.67 4.19 -4.56
N ILE A 66 10.66 2.86 -4.67
CA ILE A 66 9.63 2.15 -5.44
C ILE A 66 8.24 2.28 -4.80
N GLU A 67 8.14 2.43 -3.47
CA GLU A 67 6.85 2.67 -2.80
C GLU A 67 6.30 4.05 -3.17
N LYS A 68 7.17 5.06 -3.17
CA LYS A 68 6.83 6.42 -3.62
C LYS A 68 6.36 6.42 -5.08
N GLU A 69 7.05 5.68 -5.95
CA GLU A 69 6.66 5.57 -7.37
C GLU A 69 5.27 4.94 -7.53
N ILE A 70 5.00 3.83 -6.83
CA ILE A 70 3.68 3.19 -6.85
C ILE A 70 2.61 4.15 -6.32
N LEU A 71 2.88 4.84 -5.20
CA LEU A 71 1.95 5.82 -4.64
C LEU A 71 1.65 6.97 -5.62
N ILE A 72 2.64 7.47 -6.35
CA ILE A 72 2.43 8.50 -7.39
C ILE A 72 1.49 7.96 -8.49
N GLU A 73 1.72 6.74 -8.97
CA GLU A 73 0.82 6.10 -9.94
C GLU A 73 -0.62 5.95 -9.37
N MET A 74 -0.75 5.62 -8.08
CA MET A 74 -2.04 5.48 -7.41
C MET A 74 -2.80 6.81 -7.27
N VAL A 75 -2.09 7.93 -7.10
CA VAL A 75 -2.69 9.28 -7.12
C VAL A 75 -3.34 9.58 -8.48
N GLU A 76 -2.83 9.00 -9.55
CA GLU A 76 -3.30 9.18 -10.94
C GLU A 76 -4.33 8.14 -11.38
N SER A 77 -4.68 7.16 -10.52
CA SER A 77 -5.54 6.00 -10.82
C SER A 77 -6.99 6.30 -11.26
N GLY A 78 -7.42 7.57 -11.19
CA GLY A 78 -8.79 7.98 -11.49
C GLY A 78 -9.83 7.62 -10.41
N ASN A 79 -9.48 6.78 -9.43
CA ASN A 79 -10.34 6.47 -8.29
C ASN A 79 -10.07 7.43 -7.12
N SER A 80 -11.11 8.13 -6.65
CA SER A 80 -10.97 9.16 -5.61
C SER A 80 -10.47 8.60 -4.28
N SER A 81 -10.92 7.43 -3.85
CA SER A 81 -10.56 6.84 -2.56
C SER A 81 -9.10 6.38 -2.56
N VAL A 82 -8.68 5.73 -3.65
CA VAL A 82 -7.29 5.31 -3.86
C VAL A 82 -6.37 6.54 -3.90
N ALA A 83 -6.75 7.57 -4.65
CA ALA A 83 -5.96 8.79 -4.77
C ALA A 83 -5.85 9.56 -3.46
N VAL A 84 -6.89 9.59 -2.62
CA VAL A 84 -6.83 10.23 -1.29
C VAL A 84 -5.87 9.48 -0.38
N SER A 85 -6.04 8.16 -0.25
CA SER A 85 -5.16 7.33 0.60
C SER A 85 -3.70 7.42 0.15
N ALA A 86 -3.44 7.39 -1.16
CA ALA A 86 -2.07 7.52 -1.69
C ALA A 86 -1.45 8.90 -1.40
N ARG A 87 -2.23 9.98 -1.44
CA ARG A 87 -1.75 11.33 -1.06
C ARG A 87 -1.42 11.41 0.42
N GLU A 88 -2.20 10.77 1.28
CA GLU A 88 -1.95 10.73 2.72
C GLU A 88 -0.66 9.97 3.03
N ALA A 89 -0.48 8.79 2.42
CA ALA A 89 0.76 8.02 2.51
C ALA A 89 1.99 8.82 2.05
N LEU A 90 1.91 9.51 0.90
CA LEU A 90 3.01 10.38 0.42
C LEU A 90 3.31 11.54 1.37
N ARG A 91 2.31 12.09 2.07
CA ARG A 91 2.52 13.13 3.09
C ARG A 91 3.23 12.57 4.32
N SER A 92 2.85 11.37 4.76
CA SER A 92 3.49 10.67 5.89
C SER A 92 5.00 10.50 5.64
N ILE A 93 5.38 10.02 4.45
CA ILE A 93 6.80 9.86 4.10
C ILE A 93 7.57 11.18 4.20
N ARG A 94 7.00 12.28 3.69
CA ARG A 94 7.65 13.60 3.75
C ARG A 94 7.84 14.09 5.19
N SER A 95 6.87 13.84 6.06
CA SER A 95 6.97 14.19 7.48
C SER A 95 8.04 13.39 8.22
N ASN A 96 8.30 12.15 7.79
CA ASN A 96 9.35 11.30 8.38
C ASN A 96 10.77 11.65 7.88
N GLU A 97 10.89 12.49 6.85
CA GLU A 97 12.17 12.96 6.28
C GLU A 97 12.64 14.30 6.84
N THR A 98 11.80 15.01 7.60
CA THR A 98 12.08 16.33 8.23
C THR A 98 12.45 16.19 9.71
#